data_AF-A0A7V8FKV1-F1
#
_entry.id   AF-A0A7V8FKV1-F1
#
_cell.length_a   1.000
_cell.length_b   1.000
_cell.length_c   1.000
_cell.angle_alpha   90.00
_cell.angle_beta   90.00
_cell.angle_gamma   90.00
#
_symmetry.space_group_name_H-M   'P 1'
#
loop_
_entity.id
_entity.type
_entity.pdbx_description
1 polymer ?
#
loop_
_entity_poly.entity_id
_entity_poly.type
_entity_poly.pdbx_seq_one_letter_code
_entity_poly.pdbx_strand_id
1 'polypeptide(L)'
;MPGWRLRSPSALVARIESLTAALRALGHLAVQFRRQGRGRIGADEARALGLAARSAWVREIVLQVDGVDLVAARSVLAPAALRGAWRAVAGLRQRPLGELLFADGRVRRSPLAFQVVRGRVHARHSVFFRAGRGLLVTEQFLPAFWQRAGDSGDRERLPARHRLVVASRAGRRG
;
A
#
# COMPACT_ATOMS: atom_id res chain seq x y z
N MET A 1 5.86 12.31 -16.12
CA MET A 1 5.13 11.32 -15.31
C MET A 1 3.65 11.68 -15.34
N PRO A 2 2.82 11.20 -16.27
CA PRO A 2 1.41 11.56 -16.20
C PRO A 2 0.77 10.78 -15.05
N GLY A 3 0.45 11.46 -13.95
CA GLY A 3 -0.49 10.97 -12.92
C GLY A 3 0.05 10.87 -11.49
N TRP A 4 1.37 10.68 -11.28
CA TRP A 4 1.97 10.53 -9.94
C TRP A 4 2.44 11.89 -9.38
N ARG A 5 2.09 12.16 -8.12
CA ARG A 5 2.39 13.42 -7.41
C ARG A 5 3.00 13.13 -6.05
N LEU A 6 4.02 13.87 -5.61
CA LEU A 6 4.60 13.70 -4.27
C LEU A 6 3.72 14.28 -3.15
N ARG A 7 2.78 15.17 -3.49
CA ARG A 7 1.79 15.71 -2.57
C ARG A 7 0.45 15.01 -2.77
N SER A 8 -0.14 14.55 -1.67
CA SER A 8 -1.48 13.95 -1.64
C SER A 8 -2.54 15.02 -1.33
N PRO A 9 -3.68 15.04 -2.04
CA PRO A 9 -4.84 15.81 -1.59
C PRO A 9 -5.57 15.14 -0.40
N SER A 10 -5.29 13.87 -0.10
CA SER A 10 -5.83 13.17 1.07
C SER A 10 -4.79 13.11 2.20
N ALA A 11 -5.06 13.81 3.31
CA ALA A 11 -4.21 13.78 4.50
C ALA A 11 -4.19 12.40 5.16
N LEU A 12 -5.31 11.67 5.12
CA LEU A 12 -5.43 10.31 5.66
C LEU A 12 -4.38 9.39 5.04
N VAL A 13 -4.39 9.27 3.72
CA VAL A 13 -3.51 8.34 3.00
C VAL A 13 -2.04 8.80 3.03
N ALA A 14 -1.79 10.09 3.21
CA ALA A 14 -0.42 10.63 3.34
C ALA A 14 0.23 10.31 4.69
N ARG A 15 -0.55 10.20 5.77
CA ARG A 15 -0.04 10.00 7.15
C ARG A 15 0.11 8.52 7.54
N ILE A 16 -0.44 7.60 6.74
CA ILE A 16 -0.35 6.16 7.01
C ILE A 16 1.04 5.67 6.60
N GLU A 17 1.93 5.48 7.57
CA GLU A 17 3.25 4.88 7.32
C GLU A 17 3.12 3.41 6.90
N SER A 18 2.47 2.60 7.76
CA SER A 18 2.20 1.18 7.51
C SER A 18 0.73 0.94 7.23
N LEU A 19 0.39 0.63 5.97
CA LEU A 19 -0.99 0.33 5.58
C LEU A 19 -1.50 -0.94 6.25
N THR A 20 -0.66 -1.96 6.38
CA THR A 20 -1.00 -3.20 7.07
C THR A 20 -1.39 -2.95 8.53
N ALA A 21 -0.66 -2.09 9.25
CA ALA A 21 -0.98 -1.75 10.64
C ALA A 21 -2.29 -0.94 10.73
N ALA A 22 -2.46 0.06 9.86
CA ALA A 22 -3.68 0.85 9.83
C ALA A 22 -4.92 0.00 9.53
N LEU A 23 -4.84 -0.94 8.58
CA LEU A 23 -5.95 -1.83 8.25
C LEU A 23 -6.25 -2.84 9.36
N ARG A 24 -5.24 -3.38 10.05
CA ARG A 24 -5.44 -4.26 11.22
C ARG A 24 -6.19 -3.55 12.35
N ALA A 25 -6.00 -2.24 12.51
CA ALA A 25 -6.74 -1.47 13.50
C ALA A 25 -8.23 -1.31 13.16
N LEU A 26 -8.65 -1.58 11.93
CA LEU A 26 -10.04 -1.47 11.47
C LEU A 26 -10.84 -2.76 11.64
N GLY A 27 -10.20 -3.91 11.91
CA GLY A 27 -10.86 -5.21 12.00
C GLY A 27 -9.93 -6.39 11.66
N HIS A 28 -10.52 -7.54 11.37
CA HIS A 28 -9.78 -8.75 11.02
C HIS A 28 -9.17 -8.63 9.61
N LEU A 29 -7.85 -8.41 9.55
CA LEU A 29 -7.11 -8.32 8.29
C LEU A 29 -6.82 -9.72 7.71
N ALA A 30 -7.30 -9.96 6.49
CA ALA A 30 -6.93 -11.09 5.67
C ALA A 30 -6.17 -10.64 4.40
N VAL A 31 -5.32 -11.52 3.88
CA VAL A 31 -4.59 -11.31 2.62
C VAL A 31 -5.08 -12.32 1.59
N GLN A 32 -5.71 -11.82 0.54
CA GLN A 32 -6.13 -12.60 -0.60
C GLN A 32 -4.99 -12.60 -1.63
N PHE A 33 -4.23 -13.69 -1.68
CA PHE A 33 -3.17 -13.85 -2.68
C PHE A 33 -3.77 -13.98 -4.08
N ARG A 34 -3.26 -13.22 -5.04
CA ARG A 34 -3.70 -13.30 -6.45
C ARG A 34 -2.66 -13.95 -7.32
N ARG A 35 -1.43 -13.42 -7.33
CA ARG A 35 -0.32 -14.06 -8.04
C ARG A 35 1.04 -13.65 -7.53
N GLN A 36 2.04 -14.44 -7.88
CA GLN A 36 3.43 -14.13 -7.65
C GLN A 36 4.33 -14.85 -8.65
N GLY A 37 5.30 -14.15 -9.22
CA GLY A 37 6.22 -14.72 -10.21
C GLY A 37 6.70 -13.69 -11.22
N ARG A 38 7.22 -14.15 -12.35
CA ARG A 38 7.60 -13.26 -13.44
C ARG A 38 6.35 -12.63 -14.05
N GLY A 39 6.34 -11.32 -14.22
CA GLY A 39 5.21 -10.58 -14.79
C GLY A 39 5.66 -9.37 -15.58
N ARG A 40 4.79 -8.89 -16.48
CA ARG A 40 5.00 -7.63 -17.19
C ARG A 40 4.94 -6.45 -16.23
N ILE A 41 5.72 -5.42 -16.52
CA ILE A 41 5.73 -4.16 -15.76
C ILE A 41 5.51 -2.97 -16.67
N GLY A 42 4.86 -1.93 -16.14
CA GLY A 42 4.66 -0.67 -16.85
C GLY A 42 5.93 0.18 -16.92
N ALA A 43 5.95 1.17 -17.82
CA ALA A 43 7.08 2.09 -17.96
C ALA A 43 7.36 2.88 -16.66
N ASP A 44 6.32 3.27 -15.92
CA ASP A 44 6.48 3.97 -14.65
C ASP A 44 7.09 3.08 -13.56
N GLU A 45 6.72 1.79 -13.52
CA GLU A 45 7.28 0.82 -12.58
C GLU A 45 8.76 0.54 -12.89
N ALA A 46 9.07 0.36 -14.17
CA ALA A 46 10.43 0.17 -14.65
C ALA A 46 11.30 1.38 -14.29
N ARG A 47 10.80 2.60 -14.55
CA ARG A 47 11.51 3.84 -14.24
C ARG A 47 11.71 4.05 -12.74
N ALA A 48 10.69 3.78 -11.92
CA ALA A 48 10.81 3.88 -10.46
C ALA A 48 11.88 2.96 -9.87
N LEU A 49 12.14 1.82 -10.53
CA LEU A 49 13.14 0.85 -10.12
C LEU A 49 14.48 0.95 -10.89
N GLY A 50 14.61 1.89 -11.83
CA GLY A 50 15.80 1.99 -12.68
C GLY A 50 16.03 0.77 -13.57
N LEU A 51 14.97 0.09 -14.02
CA LEU A 51 15.03 -1.11 -14.84
C LEU A 51 14.85 -0.78 -16.32
N ALA A 52 15.69 -1.36 -17.17
CA ALA A 52 15.50 -1.35 -18.63
C ALA A 52 14.56 -2.48 -19.12
N ALA A 53 14.14 -3.38 -18.23
CA ALA A 53 13.34 -4.56 -18.58
C ALA A 53 11.84 -4.27 -18.64
N ARG A 54 11.11 -5.00 -19.51
CA ARG A 54 9.63 -4.97 -19.58
C ARG A 54 8.95 -6.04 -18.71
N SER A 55 9.74 -6.88 -18.06
CA SER A 55 9.27 -7.88 -17.11
C SER A 55 10.16 -7.90 -15.88
N ALA A 56 9.57 -8.08 -14.72
CA ALA A 56 10.28 -8.25 -13.46
C ALA A 56 9.57 -9.31 -12.63
N TRP A 57 10.02 -9.50 -11.39
CA TRP A 57 9.23 -10.26 -10.46
C TRP A 57 8.12 -9.38 -9.88
N VAL A 58 6.92 -9.95 -9.82
CA VAL A 58 5.70 -9.28 -9.45
C VAL A 58 4.97 -10.12 -8.40
N ARG A 59 4.41 -9.46 -7.40
CA ARG A 59 3.43 -10.04 -6.48
C ARG A 59 2.20 -9.16 -6.43
N GLU A 60 1.03 -9.77 -6.47
CA GLU A 60 -0.25 -9.09 -6.32
C GLU A 60 -1.12 -9.77 -5.28
N ILE A 61 -1.70 -8.95 -4.42
CA ILE A 61 -2.58 -9.36 -3.33
C ILE A 61 -3.73 -8.36 -3.21
N VAL A 62 -4.79 -8.76 -2.52
CA VAL A 62 -5.81 -7.86 -2.00
C VAL A 62 -5.79 -7.93 -0.47
N LEU A 63 -5.77 -6.77 0.17
CA LEU A 63 -5.92 -6.63 1.61
C LEU A 63 -7.40 -6.44 1.92
N GLN A 64 -7.91 -7.33 2.76
CA GLN A 64 -9.33 -7.45 3.10
C GLN A 64 -9.49 -7.24 4.60
N VAL A 65 -10.48 -6.46 5.03
CA VAL A 65 -10.83 -6.29 6.44
C VAL A 65 -12.27 -6.74 6.63
N ASP A 66 -12.49 -7.68 7.55
CA ASP A 66 -13.80 -8.26 7.85
C ASP A 66 -14.54 -8.76 6.59
N GLY A 67 -13.82 -9.41 5.67
CA GLY A 67 -14.40 -9.91 4.42
C GLY A 67 -14.58 -8.86 3.31
N VAL A 68 -14.22 -7.59 3.54
CA VAL A 68 -14.37 -6.50 2.56
C VAL A 68 -13.02 -6.12 1.95
N ASP A 69 -12.93 -6.17 0.61
CA ASP A 69 -11.73 -5.82 -0.13
C ASP A 69 -11.48 -4.30 -0.09
N LEU A 70 -10.37 -3.88 0.53
CA LEU A 70 -10.07 -2.46 0.72
C LEU A 70 -8.92 -1.98 -0.16
N VAL A 71 -7.88 -2.80 -0.34
CA VAL A 71 -6.67 -2.37 -1.06
C VAL A 71 -6.17 -3.46 -1.97
N ALA A 72 -6.04 -3.17 -3.27
CA ALA A 72 -5.26 -3.99 -4.18
C ALA A 72 -3.81 -3.54 -4.13
N ALA A 73 -2.90 -4.45 -3.76
CA ALA A 73 -1.48 -4.14 -3.62
C ALA A 73 -0.65 -4.92 -4.63
N ARG A 74 0.29 -4.22 -5.24
CA ARG A 74 1.22 -4.74 -6.23
C ARG A 74 2.65 -4.42 -5.82
N SER A 75 3.49 -5.44 -5.76
CA SER A 75 4.90 -5.31 -5.46
C SER A 75 5.74 -5.75 -6.65
N VAL A 76 6.78 -4.97 -6.97
CA VAL A 76 7.67 -5.21 -8.11
C VAL A 76 9.12 -5.09 -7.67
N LEU A 77 9.97 -6.03 -8.09
CA LEU A 77 11.42 -5.93 -7.92
C LEU A 77 12.20 -6.67 -9.01
N ALA A 78 13.45 -6.29 -9.19
CA ALA A 78 14.36 -6.99 -10.10
C ALA A 78 14.53 -8.46 -9.67
N PRO A 79 14.42 -9.46 -10.56
CA PRO A 79 14.54 -10.88 -10.19
C PRO A 79 15.82 -11.22 -9.41
N ALA A 80 16.94 -10.56 -9.72
CA ALA A 80 18.21 -10.76 -9.01
C ALA A 80 18.13 -10.39 -7.52
N ALA A 81 17.27 -9.46 -7.13
CA ALA A 81 17.14 -9.03 -5.75
C ALA A 81 16.43 -10.06 -4.85
N LEU A 82 15.73 -11.05 -5.43
CA LEU A 82 15.18 -12.20 -4.69
C LEU A 82 16.24 -13.20 -4.23
N ARG A 83 17.46 -13.13 -4.74
CA ARG A 83 18.56 -13.99 -4.26
C ARG A 83 19.32 -13.37 -3.08
N GLY A 84 19.05 -12.10 -2.77
CA GLY A 84 19.76 -11.36 -1.73
C GLY A 84 18.81 -10.56 -0.85
N ALA A 85 18.86 -9.24 -0.98
CA ALA A 85 18.17 -8.29 -0.10
C ALA A 85 16.69 -8.62 0.13
N TRP A 86 15.99 -9.11 -0.90
CA TRP A 86 14.56 -9.41 -0.87
C TRP A 86 14.24 -10.91 -0.93
N ARG A 87 15.15 -11.79 -0.51
CA ARG A 87 14.93 -13.26 -0.54
C ARG A 87 13.65 -13.70 0.15
N ALA A 88 13.37 -13.16 1.33
CA ALA A 88 12.17 -13.52 2.08
C ALA A 88 10.87 -13.09 1.37
N VAL A 89 10.92 -12.13 0.43
CA VAL A 89 9.75 -11.69 -0.34
C VAL A 89 9.22 -12.80 -1.26
N ALA A 90 10.10 -13.70 -1.74
CA ALA A 90 9.69 -14.88 -2.51
C ALA A 90 8.82 -15.86 -1.70
N GLY A 91 8.95 -15.89 -0.37
CA GLY A 91 8.24 -16.84 0.50
C GLY A 91 6.94 -16.32 1.08
N LEU A 92 6.56 -15.05 0.83
CA LEU A 92 5.50 -14.41 1.62
C LEU A 92 4.11 -15.04 1.43
N ARG A 93 3.73 -15.47 0.23
CA ARG A 93 2.40 -16.08 -0.06
C ARG A 93 1.24 -15.22 0.49
N GLN A 94 0.58 -15.65 1.58
CA GLN A 94 -0.52 -14.93 2.24
C GLN A 94 -0.06 -13.97 3.37
N ARG A 95 1.25 -13.82 3.60
CA ARG A 95 1.76 -12.89 4.62
C ARG A 95 1.85 -11.47 4.09
N PRO A 96 1.33 -10.45 4.80
CA PRO A 96 1.43 -9.07 4.36
C PRO A 96 2.89 -8.62 4.30
N LEU A 97 3.24 -7.87 3.25
CA LEU A 97 4.61 -7.40 3.04
C LEU A 97 5.08 -6.42 4.12
N GLY A 98 4.17 -5.63 4.71
CA GLY A 98 4.50 -4.62 5.72
C GLY A 98 5.23 -5.20 6.93
N GLU A 99 4.89 -6.42 7.35
CA GLU A 99 5.56 -7.10 8.47
C GLU A 99 7.06 -7.28 8.21
N LEU A 100 7.44 -7.62 6.98
CA LEU A 100 8.85 -7.77 6.58
C LEU A 100 9.55 -6.42 6.43
N LEU A 101 8.85 -5.41 5.89
CA LEU A 101 9.44 -4.09 5.62
C LEU A 101 9.76 -3.31 6.88
N PHE A 102 8.87 -3.33 7.87
CA PHE A 102 8.99 -2.52 9.09
C PHE A 102 9.73 -3.24 10.23
N ALA A 103 9.97 -4.56 10.11
CA ALA A 103 10.79 -5.29 11.08
C ALA A 103 12.30 -5.13 10.86
N ASP A 104 12.75 -4.74 9.67
CA ASP A 104 14.17 -4.53 9.36
C ASP A 104 14.51 -3.02 9.30
N GLY A 105 15.13 -2.50 10.36
CA GLY A 105 15.54 -1.09 10.46
C GLY A 105 16.56 -0.63 9.41
N ARG A 106 17.13 -1.55 8.59
CA ARG A 106 18.00 -1.21 7.46
C ARG A 106 17.22 -0.85 6.19
N VAL A 107 15.91 -1.10 6.17
CA VAL A 107 15.06 -0.77 5.03
C VAL A 107 14.80 0.74 5.02
N ARG A 108 15.15 1.39 3.91
CA ARG A 108 14.84 2.81 3.68
C ARG A 108 13.71 2.93 2.67
N ARG A 109 12.85 3.94 2.83
CA ARG A 109 11.72 4.18 1.93
C ARG A 109 11.91 5.49 1.18
N SER A 110 11.57 5.51 -0.11
CA SER A 110 11.40 6.76 -0.85
C SER A 110 10.20 7.54 -0.29
N PRO A 111 10.08 8.84 -0.58
CA PRO A 111 8.83 9.56 -0.37
C PRO A 111 7.66 8.83 -1.05
N LEU A 112 6.48 8.96 -0.46
CA LEU A 112 5.24 8.52 -1.09
C LEU A 112 4.94 9.37 -2.32
N ALA A 113 4.52 8.72 -3.40
CA ALA A 113 3.86 9.39 -4.51
C ALA A 113 2.43 8.86 -4.67
N PHE A 114 1.55 9.69 -5.20
CA PHE A 114 0.11 9.46 -5.23
C PHE A 114 -0.40 9.61 -6.66
N GLN A 115 -1.18 8.65 -7.11
CA GLN A 115 -1.96 8.76 -8.31
C GLN A 115 -3.28 9.45 -7.98
N VAL A 116 -3.54 10.58 -8.62
CA VAL A 116 -4.75 11.38 -8.39
C VAL A 116 -5.61 11.42 -9.65
N VAL A 117 -6.86 11.00 -9.54
CA VAL A 117 -7.85 10.99 -10.63
C VAL A 117 -9.06 11.79 -10.19
N ARG A 118 -9.44 12.79 -10.99
CA ARG A 118 -10.58 13.70 -10.69
C ARG A 118 -10.53 14.28 -9.25
N GLY A 119 -9.34 14.71 -8.83
CA GLY A 119 -9.11 15.30 -7.50
C GLY A 119 -9.00 14.31 -6.33
N ARG A 120 -9.18 13.01 -6.57
CA ARG A 120 -9.13 11.97 -5.51
C ARG A 120 -7.90 11.10 -5.63
N VAL A 121 -7.35 10.70 -4.49
CA VAL A 121 -6.29 9.68 -4.46
C VAL A 121 -6.88 8.34 -4.87
N HIS A 122 -6.30 7.73 -5.88
CA HIS A 122 -6.68 6.40 -6.35
C HIS A 122 -5.66 5.35 -5.90
N ALA A 123 -4.38 5.71 -5.95
CA ALA A 123 -3.30 4.84 -5.50
C ALA A 123 -2.17 5.65 -4.89
N ARG A 124 -1.32 4.98 -4.13
CA ARG A 124 -0.01 5.49 -3.73
C ARG A 124 1.09 4.48 -4.04
N HIS A 125 2.31 4.94 -4.16
CA HIS A 125 3.46 4.05 -4.25
C HIS A 125 4.67 4.61 -3.51
N SER A 126 5.64 3.73 -3.28
CA SER A 126 6.98 4.08 -2.81
C SER A 126 7.94 2.94 -3.13
N VAL A 127 9.22 3.25 -3.25
CA VAL A 127 10.28 2.25 -3.38
C VAL A 127 10.93 2.04 -2.02
N PHE A 128 10.97 0.78 -1.58
CA PHE A 128 11.74 0.35 -0.43
C PHE A 128 13.12 -0.12 -0.89
N PHE A 129 14.16 0.28 -0.19
CA PHE A 129 15.55 -0.03 -0.52
C PHE A 129 16.20 -0.81 0.60
N ARG A 130 16.86 -1.91 0.24
CA ARG A 130 17.71 -2.70 1.13
C ARG A 130 18.94 -3.14 0.37
N ALA A 131 20.14 -2.86 0.90
CA ALA A 131 21.42 -3.14 0.25
C ALA A 131 21.45 -2.68 -1.24
N GLY A 132 20.95 -1.46 -1.51
CA GLY A 132 20.88 -0.88 -2.86
C GLY A 132 19.86 -1.52 -3.81
N ARG A 133 19.05 -2.48 -3.36
CA ARG A 133 18.02 -3.13 -4.19
C ARG A 133 16.64 -2.58 -3.90
N GLY A 134 15.98 -2.08 -4.95
CA GLY A 134 14.63 -1.52 -4.87
C GLY A 134 13.53 -2.58 -4.89
N LEU A 135 12.48 -2.33 -4.11
CA LEU A 135 11.19 -3.01 -4.07
C LEU A 135 10.11 -1.95 -4.17
N LEU A 136 9.49 -1.83 -5.34
CA LEU A 136 8.36 -0.92 -5.55
C LEU A 136 7.12 -1.56 -4.94
N VAL A 137 6.38 -0.79 -4.15
CA VAL A 137 5.07 -1.17 -3.64
C VAL A 137 4.07 -0.12 -4.08
N THR A 138 3.05 -0.56 -4.81
CA THR A 138 1.90 0.23 -5.24
C THR A 138 0.66 -0.29 -4.54
N GLU A 139 -0.09 0.62 -3.93
CA GLU A 139 -1.30 0.34 -3.16
C GLU A 139 -2.44 1.14 -3.79
N GLN A 140 -3.42 0.46 -4.36
CA GLN A 140 -4.62 1.06 -4.92
C GLN A 140 -5.76 0.94 -3.91
N PHE A 141 -6.40 2.07 -3.61
CA PHE A 141 -7.50 2.16 -2.66
C PHE A 141 -8.82 1.90 -3.38
N LEU A 142 -9.48 0.80 -3.00
CA LEU A 142 -10.76 0.39 -3.57
C LEU A 142 -11.90 1.25 -3.02
N PRO A 143 -13.07 1.32 -3.68
CA PRO A 143 -14.19 2.14 -3.21
C PRO A 143 -14.58 1.91 -1.75
N ALA A 144 -14.59 0.64 -1.30
CA ALA A 144 -14.93 0.28 0.07
C ALA A 144 -13.93 0.79 1.12
N PHE A 145 -12.66 1.02 0.75
CA PHE A 145 -11.69 1.67 1.64
C PHE A 145 -12.17 3.07 2.03
N TRP A 146 -12.63 3.85 1.06
CA TRP A 146 -13.06 5.23 1.27
C TRP A 146 -14.37 5.31 2.06
N GLN A 147 -15.29 4.38 1.81
CA GLN A 147 -16.51 4.24 2.62
C GLN A 147 -16.17 3.97 4.09
N ARG A 148 -15.20 3.08 4.36
CA ARG A 148 -14.81 2.70 5.72
C ARG A 148 -13.92 3.74 6.40
N ALA A 149 -13.15 4.50 5.63
CA ALA A 149 -12.35 5.61 6.11
C ALA A 149 -13.20 6.85 6.50
N GLY A 150 -14.50 6.86 6.17
CA GLY A 150 -15.37 8.01 6.38
C GLY A 150 -15.17 9.13 5.34
N ASP A 151 -14.44 8.85 4.25
CA ASP A 151 -14.12 9.80 3.19
C ASP A 151 -15.00 9.47 1.96
N SER A 152 -16.31 9.59 2.16
CA SER A 152 -17.30 9.55 1.08
C SER A 152 -17.14 10.80 0.23
N GLY A 153 -16.15 10.85 -0.64
CA GLY A 153 -16.41 11.51 -1.89
C GLY A 153 -16.59 13.04 -1.86
N ASP A 154 -16.09 13.82 -0.91
CA ASP A 154 -16.48 15.25 -0.87
C ASP A 154 -15.38 16.32 -0.87
N ARG A 155 -15.77 17.40 -1.56
CA ARG A 155 -15.03 18.62 -1.87
C ARG A 155 -14.53 19.29 -0.60
N GLU A 156 -13.30 19.80 -0.69
CA GLU A 156 -12.76 20.95 0.05
C GLU A 156 -13.58 21.39 1.28
N ARG A 157 -13.12 20.97 2.47
CA ARG A 157 -13.17 21.69 3.74
C ARG A 157 -12.30 20.97 4.79
N LEU A 158 -11.05 21.42 4.94
CA LEU A 158 -10.42 21.53 6.28
C LEU A 158 -10.70 22.97 6.76
N PRO A 159 -10.81 23.28 8.07
CA PRO A 159 -10.18 22.64 9.25
C PRO A 159 -11.21 22.46 10.42
N ALA A 160 -10.93 22.15 11.69
CA ALA A 160 -9.74 22.10 12.52
C ALA A 160 -9.95 21.09 13.67
N ARG A 161 -8.86 20.52 14.20
CA ARG A 161 -8.65 20.05 15.59
C ARG A 161 -9.69 19.08 16.22
N HIS A 162 -9.27 17.82 16.40
CA HIS A 162 -9.91 16.72 17.16
C HIS A 162 -11.16 16.14 16.46
N ARG A 163 -11.39 14.82 16.36
CA ARG A 163 -11.22 13.77 17.37
C ARG A 163 -11.42 12.41 16.67
N LEU A 164 -10.50 11.46 16.85
CA LEU A 164 -10.81 10.04 16.68
C LEU A 164 -11.59 9.65 17.94
N VAL A 165 -12.93 9.66 17.89
CA VAL A 165 -13.75 9.09 18.96
C VAL A 165 -13.96 7.62 18.63
N VAL A 166 -13.31 6.76 19.41
CA VAL A 166 -13.66 5.35 19.54
C VAL A 166 -15.07 5.29 20.10
N ALA A 167 -16.03 4.89 19.27
CA ALA A 167 -17.41 4.72 19.70
C ALA A 167 -17.53 3.50 20.62
N SER A 168 -18.08 3.76 21.80
CA SER A 168 -18.44 2.83 22.86
C SER A 168 -19.34 1.70 22.39
N ARG A 169 -19.06 0.47 22.81
CA ARG A 169 -20.10 -0.55 22.98
C ARG A 169 -20.68 -0.44 24.39
N ALA A 170 -21.84 0.19 24.49
CA ALA A 170 -22.80 -0.13 25.52
C ALA A 170 -23.46 -1.47 25.16
N GLY A 171 -23.49 -2.39 26.12
CA GLY A 171 -24.17 -3.67 26.02
C GLY A 171 -24.37 -4.25 27.42
N ARG A 172 -25.24 -3.61 28.22
CA ARG A 172 -25.93 -4.28 29.33
C ARG A 172 -27.27 -4.80 28.80
N ARG A 173 -27.54 -6.07 29.08
CA ARG A 173 -28.84 -6.74 29.36
C ARG A 173 -28.56 -8.25 29.20
N GLY A 174 -28.92 -9.14 30.12
CA GLY A 174 -29.72 -9.02 31.35
C GLY A 174 -29.10 -9.78 32.51
#